data_AF-K2DIH8-F1
#
_entry.id   AF-K2DIH8-F1
#
_cell.length_a   1.000
_cell.length_b   1.000
_cell.length_c   1.000
_cell.angle_alpha   90.00
_cell.angle_beta   90.00
_cell.angle_gamma   90.00
#
_symmetry.space_group_name_H-M   'P 1'
#
loop_
_entity.id
_entity.type
_entity.pdbx_description
1 polymer ?
#
loop_
_entity_poly.entity_id
_entity_poly.type
_entity_poly.pdbx_seq_one_letter_code
_entity_poly.pdbx_strand_id
1 'polypeptide(L)'
;MVYEIGQAFFREGFRNFFVVNTTISPENLKAIMVALEDLNRLDGFKAFDPMPAWILSHKLLLDDYLKQLNIVPENEVHADIKETSALLYLDEEMVKKDLLSQLKPVQVNLSWETLKGHFTFKDMGATQGYVGSPNLAEPGIGKLYLEEGGEYLADAVMAALDGETLPNLPIPVRMFLTLVDLDES
;
A
#
# COMPACT_ATOMS: atom_id res chain seq x y z
N MET A 1 -2.94 13.65 -13.54
CA MET A 1 -3.75 12.44 -13.77
C MET A 1 -4.91 12.26 -12.78
N VAL A 2 -4.70 11.88 -11.50
CA VAL A 2 -5.81 11.56 -10.57
C VAL A 2 -6.82 12.72 -10.44
N TYR A 3 -6.33 13.94 -10.26
CA TYR A 3 -7.16 15.14 -10.20
C TYR A 3 -8.00 15.34 -11.47
N GLU A 4 -7.38 15.23 -12.65
CA GLU A 4 -8.06 15.44 -13.94
C GLU A 4 -9.15 14.40 -14.19
N ILE A 5 -8.88 13.15 -13.83
CA ILE A 5 -9.86 12.05 -13.87
C ILE A 5 -11.02 12.37 -12.92
N GLY A 6 -10.73 12.67 -11.65
CA GLY A 6 -11.77 13.00 -10.66
C GLY A 6 -12.63 14.19 -11.07
N GLN A 7 -12.03 15.23 -11.64
CA GLN A 7 -12.78 16.37 -12.19
C GLN A 7 -13.69 15.96 -13.37
N ALA A 8 -13.24 15.05 -14.22
CA ALA A 8 -14.08 14.54 -15.30
C ALA A 8 -15.31 13.82 -14.75
N PHE A 9 -15.14 12.94 -13.75
CA PHE A 9 -16.25 12.29 -13.06
C PHE A 9 -17.20 13.31 -12.40
N PHE A 10 -16.68 14.34 -11.75
CA PHE A 10 -17.52 15.39 -11.17
C PHE A 10 -18.40 16.10 -12.22
N ARG A 11 -17.81 16.45 -13.39
CA ARG A 11 -18.53 17.09 -14.50
C ARG A 11 -19.63 16.19 -15.08
N GLU A 12 -19.41 14.89 -15.11
CA GLU A 12 -20.42 13.90 -15.54
C GLU A 12 -21.51 13.62 -14.48
N GLY A 13 -21.48 14.30 -13.34
CA GLY A 13 -22.52 14.21 -12.31
C GLY A 13 -22.24 13.20 -11.20
N PHE A 14 -21.10 12.50 -11.21
CA PHE A 14 -20.71 11.66 -10.09
C PHE A 14 -20.40 12.51 -8.85
N ARG A 15 -20.65 11.95 -7.67
CA ARG A 15 -20.48 12.63 -6.38
C ARG A 15 -19.52 11.94 -5.42
N ASN A 16 -19.17 10.69 -5.70
CA ASN A 16 -18.19 9.93 -4.94
C ASN A 16 -17.14 9.38 -5.92
N PHE A 17 -15.87 9.52 -5.57
CA PHE A 17 -14.74 9.06 -6.35
C PHE A 17 -13.74 8.37 -5.42
N PHE A 18 -13.53 7.07 -5.65
CA PHE A 18 -12.62 6.27 -4.84
C PHE A 18 -11.42 5.88 -5.69
N VAL A 19 -10.24 6.23 -5.21
CA VAL A 19 -8.97 5.72 -5.74
C VAL A 19 -8.63 4.47 -4.92
N VAL A 20 -8.14 3.44 -5.60
CA VAL A 20 -7.63 2.22 -4.96
C VAL A 20 -6.18 2.11 -5.43
N ASN A 21 -5.23 2.50 -4.59
CA ASN A 21 -3.81 2.31 -4.90
C ASN A 21 -3.13 1.46 -3.84
N THR A 22 -2.11 0.74 -4.28
CA THR A 22 -1.30 -0.13 -3.42
C THR A 22 0.12 0.38 -3.24
N THR A 23 0.36 1.66 -3.54
CA THR A 23 1.71 2.23 -3.46
C THR A 23 2.12 2.47 -2.02
N ILE A 24 3.39 2.22 -1.74
CA ILE A 24 4.06 2.67 -0.51
C ILE A 24 5.06 3.80 -0.78
N SER A 25 5.25 4.20 -2.05
CA SER A 25 6.12 5.34 -2.42
C SER A 25 5.55 6.61 -1.79
N PRO A 26 6.35 7.34 -0.99
CA PRO A 26 5.92 8.58 -0.36
C PRO A 26 5.51 9.67 -1.35
N GLU A 27 6.23 9.79 -2.46
CA GLU A 27 5.98 10.79 -3.51
C GLU A 27 4.61 10.52 -4.16
N ASN A 28 4.35 9.27 -4.53
CA ASN A 28 3.08 8.86 -5.10
C ASN A 28 1.92 9.02 -4.10
N LEU A 29 2.11 8.60 -2.86
CA LEU A 29 1.12 8.78 -1.79
C LEU A 29 0.80 10.26 -1.58
N LYS A 30 1.82 11.11 -1.51
CA LYS A 30 1.67 12.56 -1.36
C LYS A 30 0.93 13.17 -2.54
N ALA A 31 1.30 12.82 -3.78
CA ALA A 31 0.65 13.32 -4.98
C ALA A 31 -0.83 12.94 -5.05
N ILE A 32 -1.19 11.69 -4.67
CA ILE A 32 -2.58 11.24 -4.58
C ILE A 32 -3.32 12.02 -3.50
N MET A 33 -2.74 12.16 -2.30
CA MET A 33 -3.36 12.92 -1.20
C MET A 33 -3.68 14.37 -1.61
N VAL A 34 -2.73 15.08 -2.22
CA VAL A 34 -2.94 16.45 -2.69
C VAL A 34 -4.05 16.51 -3.74
N ALA A 35 -4.07 15.57 -4.69
CA ALA A 35 -5.12 15.51 -5.70
C ALA A 35 -6.50 15.27 -5.08
N LEU A 36 -6.61 14.41 -4.07
CA LEU A 36 -7.87 14.15 -3.37
C LEU A 36 -8.31 15.35 -2.52
N GLU A 37 -7.38 16.03 -1.84
CA GLU A 37 -7.68 17.27 -1.11
C GLU A 37 -8.26 18.34 -2.04
N ASP A 38 -7.67 18.52 -3.23
CA ASP A 38 -8.16 19.47 -4.23
C ASP A 38 -9.52 19.06 -4.81
N LEU A 39 -9.77 17.76 -5.02
CA LEU A 39 -11.07 17.26 -5.47
C LEU A 39 -12.16 17.47 -4.40
N ASN A 40 -11.84 17.30 -3.12
CA ASN A 40 -12.79 17.52 -2.02
C ASN A 40 -13.14 19.01 -1.80
N ARG A 41 -12.47 19.95 -2.50
CA ARG A 41 -12.90 21.36 -2.56
C ARG A 41 -14.08 21.59 -3.49
N LEU A 42 -14.43 20.61 -4.33
CA LEU A 42 -15.59 20.68 -5.22
C LEU A 42 -16.86 20.41 -4.42
N ASP A 43 -17.84 21.32 -4.51
CA ASP A 43 -19.06 21.24 -3.71
C ASP A 43 -19.84 19.95 -3.99
N GLY A 44 -20.21 19.24 -2.91
CA GLY A 44 -20.91 17.97 -2.97
C GLY A 44 -20.11 16.79 -3.57
N PHE A 45 -18.79 16.93 -3.79
CA PHE A 45 -17.94 15.84 -4.28
C PHE A 45 -17.07 15.28 -3.15
N LYS A 46 -17.08 13.95 -3.01
CA LYS A 46 -16.25 13.22 -2.06
C LYS A 46 -15.22 12.39 -2.81
N ALA A 47 -13.94 12.66 -2.58
CA ALA A 47 -12.84 11.91 -3.16
C ALA A 47 -12.00 11.26 -2.06
N PHE A 48 -11.75 9.96 -2.16
CA PHE A 48 -11.03 9.23 -1.12
C PHE A 48 -10.17 8.09 -1.65
N ASP A 49 -9.20 7.67 -0.84
CA ASP A 49 -8.33 6.53 -1.07
C ASP A 49 -8.14 5.73 0.22
N PRO A 50 -8.79 4.56 0.37
CA PRO A 50 -8.75 3.79 1.62
C PRO A 50 -7.46 3.03 1.84
N MET A 51 -6.86 2.59 0.74
CA MET A 51 -5.90 1.49 0.79
C MET A 51 -4.62 1.83 1.54
N PRO A 52 -4.05 3.05 1.48
CA PRO A 52 -2.85 3.37 2.25
C PRO A 52 -3.01 3.18 3.76
N ALA A 53 -4.19 3.45 4.31
CA ALA A 53 -4.44 3.26 5.73
C ALA A 53 -4.41 1.77 6.12
N TRP A 54 -4.88 0.86 5.26
CA TRP A 54 -4.75 -0.58 5.48
C TRP A 54 -3.35 -1.11 5.21
N ILE A 55 -2.72 -0.68 4.11
CA ILE A 55 -1.38 -1.14 3.71
C ILE A 55 -0.36 -0.82 4.77
N LEU A 56 -0.38 0.41 5.30
CA LEU A 56 0.59 0.93 6.26
C LEU A 56 0.19 0.68 7.72
N SER A 57 -0.87 -0.09 7.96
CA SER A 57 -1.29 -0.54 9.29
C SER A 57 -1.14 -2.05 9.45
N HIS A 58 -1.17 -2.50 10.70
CA HIS A 58 -1.22 -3.92 11.04
C HIS A 58 -2.48 -4.59 10.47
N LYS A 59 -2.31 -5.82 10.00
CA LYS A 59 -3.36 -6.68 9.44
C LYS A 59 -3.63 -7.78 10.45
N LEU A 60 -4.82 -7.84 11.02
CA LEU A 60 -5.07 -8.70 12.18
C LEU A 60 -4.87 -10.18 11.82
N LEU A 61 -5.50 -10.63 10.74
CA LEU A 61 -5.47 -12.06 10.40
C LEU A 61 -4.15 -12.44 9.73
N LEU A 62 -3.69 -11.64 8.76
CA LEU A 62 -2.46 -11.92 8.05
C LEU A 62 -1.22 -11.81 8.94
N ASP A 63 -1.11 -10.78 9.80
CA ASP A 63 0.07 -10.62 10.66
C ASP A 63 0.16 -11.79 11.66
N ASP A 64 -0.98 -12.25 12.19
CA ASP A 64 -1.03 -13.41 13.09
C ASP A 64 -0.63 -14.70 12.37
N TYR A 65 -1.07 -14.89 11.12
CA TYR A 65 -0.66 -16.03 10.30
C TYR A 65 0.84 -16.01 10.01
N LEU A 66 1.39 -14.86 9.60
CA LEU A 66 2.84 -14.72 9.34
C LEU A 66 3.67 -14.97 10.59
N LYS A 67 3.22 -14.49 11.76
CA LYS A 67 3.89 -14.76 13.05
C LYS A 67 3.92 -16.24 13.39
N GLN A 68 2.86 -17.02 13.07
CA GLN A 68 2.85 -18.48 13.25
C GLN A 68 3.91 -19.19 12.40
N LEU A 69 4.31 -18.58 11.27
CA LEU A 69 5.41 -19.05 10.41
C LEU A 69 6.79 -18.54 10.85
N ASN A 70 6.88 -17.85 12.01
CA ASN A 70 8.08 -17.15 12.49
C ASN A 70 8.55 -16.03 11.56
N ILE A 71 7.63 -15.42 10.81
CA ILE A 71 7.88 -14.25 9.97
C ILE A 71 7.46 -13.00 10.75
N VAL A 72 8.31 -11.96 10.72
CA VAL A 72 8.05 -10.67 11.36
C VAL A 72 7.38 -9.76 10.33
N PRO A 73 6.07 -9.48 10.41
CA PRO A 73 5.33 -8.77 9.37
C PRO A 73 5.90 -7.39 9.04
N GLU A 74 6.49 -6.72 10.02
CA GLU A 74 7.07 -5.38 9.90
C GLU A 74 8.31 -5.32 9.00
N ASN A 75 8.95 -6.47 8.73
CA ASN A 75 10.09 -6.55 7.81
C ASN A 75 9.68 -6.89 6.37
N GLU A 76 8.40 -7.19 6.14
CA GLU A 76 7.83 -7.54 4.85
C GLU A 76 7.23 -6.25 4.25
N VAL A 77 7.93 -5.62 3.30
CA VAL A 77 7.67 -4.24 2.90
C VAL A 77 7.28 -4.11 1.42
N HIS A 78 8.07 -4.66 0.49
CA HIS A 78 7.89 -4.45 -0.94
C HIS A 78 8.35 -5.64 -1.78
N ALA A 79 7.54 -6.03 -2.75
CA ALA A 79 7.68 -7.26 -3.53
C ALA A 79 8.01 -8.45 -2.61
N ASP A 80 7.34 -8.48 -1.47
CA ASP A 80 7.63 -9.31 -0.33
C ASP A 80 6.85 -10.63 -0.38
N ILE A 81 6.77 -11.35 0.74
CA ILE A 81 5.95 -12.56 0.81
C ILE A 81 4.48 -12.29 0.50
N LYS A 82 3.90 -11.15 0.90
CA LYS A 82 2.48 -10.84 0.76
C LYS A 82 2.13 -10.54 -0.69
N GLU A 83 2.84 -9.60 -1.31
CA GLU A 83 2.60 -9.16 -2.69
C GLU A 83 2.88 -10.28 -3.70
N THR A 84 3.98 -11.02 -3.48
CA THR A 84 4.33 -12.15 -4.34
C THR A 84 3.32 -13.29 -4.21
N SER A 85 2.83 -13.56 -3.00
CA SER A 85 1.79 -14.55 -2.78
C SER A 85 0.46 -14.15 -3.42
N ALA A 86 0.10 -12.86 -3.36
CA ALA A 86 -1.09 -12.34 -4.02
C ALA A 86 -1.03 -12.56 -5.53
N LEU A 87 0.14 -12.31 -6.15
CA LEU A 87 0.33 -12.59 -7.57
C LEU A 87 0.25 -14.08 -7.87
N LEU A 88 0.87 -14.95 -7.06
CA LEU A 88 0.76 -16.41 -7.20
C LEU A 88 -0.68 -16.92 -7.09
N TYR A 89 -1.51 -16.29 -6.27
CA TYR A 89 -2.93 -16.63 -6.13
C TYR A 89 -3.76 -16.17 -7.35
N LEU A 90 -3.48 -14.98 -7.87
CA LEU A 90 -4.23 -14.39 -8.99
C LEU A 90 -3.82 -14.98 -10.35
N ASP A 91 -2.52 -15.11 -10.58
CA ASP A 91 -1.93 -15.57 -11.83
C ASP A 91 -0.51 -16.12 -11.59
N GLU A 92 -0.41 -17.44 -11.45
CA GLU A 92 0.85 -18.10 -11.18
C GLU A 92 1.87 -18.02 -12.33
N GLU A 93 1.43 -17.77 -13.57
CA GLU A 93 2.31 -17.70 -14.75
C GLU A 93 3.12 -16.39 -14.78
N MET A 94 2.63 -15.35 -14.09
CA MET A 94 3.33 -14.08 -13.93
C MET A 94 4.54 -14.16 -12.99
N VAL A 95 4.68 -15.27 -12.25
CA VAL A 95 5.77 -15.48 -11.30
C VAL A 95 6.73 -16.53 -11.82
N LYS A 96 8.00 -16.14 -12.00
CA LYS A 96 9.08 -17.07 -12.37
C LYS A 96 9.48 -17.93 -11.17
N LYS A 97 8.73 -19.00 -10.90
CA LYS A 97 8.90 -19.88 -9.73
C LYS A 97 10.33 -20.41 -9.55
N ASP A 98 11.02 -20.73 -10.66
CA ASP A 98 12.42 -21.17 -10.63
C ASP A 98 13.37 -20.10 -10.07
N LEU A 99 13.11 -18.82 -10.36
CA LEU A 99 13.88 -17.70 -9.80
C LEU A 99 13.43 -17.38 -8.38
N LEU A 100 12.13 -17.47 -8.11
CA LEU A 100 11.53 -17.16 -6.81
C LEU A 100 12.21 -17.96 -5.67
N SER A 101 12.39 -19.26 -5.89
CA SER A 101 13.04 -20.15 -4.91
C SER A 101 14.50 -19.80 -4.60
N GLN A 102 15.16 -19.01 -5.45
CA GLN A 102 16.56 -18.61 -5.32
C GLN A 102 16.73 -17.25 -4.65
N LEU A 103 15.65 -16.48 -4.50
CA LEU A 103 15.68 -15.17 -3.83
C LEU A 103 16.00 -15.36 -2.34
N LYS A 104 16.91 -14.53 -1.82
CA LYS A 104 17.26 -14.55 -0.40
C LYS A 104 16.45 -13.48 0.32
N PRO A 105 15.89 -13.75 1.51
CA PRO A 105 15.20 -12.71 2.26
C PRO A 105 16.06 -11.46 2.45
N VAL A 106 15.47 -10.29 2.20
CA VAL A 106 16.06 -8.97 2.46
C VAL A 106 15.24 -8.32 3.57
N GLN A 107 15.68 -8.51 4.81
CA GLN A 107 14.97 -8.06 5.99
C GLN A 107 15.53 -6.71 6.43
N VAL A 108 14.69 -5.67 6.42
CA VAL A 108 15.10 -4.30 6.72
C VAL A 108 14.21 -3.72 7.79
N ASN A 109 14.82 -3.16 8.83
CA ASN A 109 14.09 -2.28 9.75
C ASN A 109 14.10 -0.86 9.17
N LEU A 110 13.02 -0.48 8.49
CA LEU A 110 12.92 0.81 7.80
C LEU A 110 13.19 2.00 8.74
N SER A 111 12.68 1.97 9.97
CA SER A 111 12.89 3.04 10.94
C SER A 111 14.37 3.20 11.29
N TRP A 112 15.07 2.08 11.49
CA TRP A 112 16.49 2.08 11.81
C TRP A 112 17.37 2.51 10.63
N GLU A 113 17.06 2.05 9.41
CA GLU A 113 17.82 2.45 8.23
C GLU A 113 17.61 3.93 7.87
N THR A 114 16.40 4.44 8.06
CA THR A 114 16.12 5.87 7.89
C THR A 114 16.94 6.71 8.89
N LEU A 115 17.07 6.26 10.14
CA LEU A 115 17.92 6.93 11.15
C LEU A 115 19.42 6.91 10.78
N LYS A 116 19.87 5.94 9.99
CA LYS A 116 21.25 5.90 9.45
C LYS A 116 21.45 6.81 8.24
N GLY A 117 20.39 7.43 7.72
CA GLY A 117 20.44 8.24 6.51
C GLY A 117 20.37 7.42 5.22
N HIS A 118 19.91 6.17 5.28
CA HIS A 118 19.59 5.40 4.08
C HIS A 118 18.15 5.71 3.67
N PHE A 119 17.98 6.37 2.51
CA PHE A 119 16.68 6.83 2.04
C PHE A 119 16.17 6.07 0.82
N THR A 120 16.99 5.21 0.21
CA THR A 120 16.57 4.34 -0.89
C THR A 120 16.59 2.88 -0.46
N PHE A 121 15.68 2.04 -0.99
CA PHE A 121 15.71 0.60 -0.72
C PHE A 121 17.04 -0.03 -1.12
N LYS A 122 17.69 0.51 -2.17
CA LYS A 122 19.02 0.07 -2.59
C LYS A 122 20.06 0.28 -1.49
N ASP A 123 20.06 1.45 -0.83
CA ASP A 123 20.96 1.75 0.28
C ASP A 123 20.68 0.85 1.50
N MET A 124 19.43 0.42 1.66
CA MET A 124 19.00 -0.52 2.68
C MET A 124 19.31 -1.99 2.35
N GLY A 125 19.96 -2.28 1.21
CA GLY A 125 20.37 -3.62 0.80
C GLY A 125 19.46 -4.33 -0.22
N ALA A 126 18.36 -3.69 -0.65
CA ALA A 126 17.41 -4.23 -1.64
C ALA A 126 17.94 -4.12 -3.09
N THR A 127 19.09 -4.73 -3.36
CA THR A 127 19.76 -4.66 -4.67
C THR A 127 19.00 -5.35 -5.81
N GLN A 128 18.03 -6.21 -5.48
CA GLN A 128 17.19 -6.95 -6.42
C GLN A 128 15.75 -6.39 -6.50
N GLY A 129 15.46 -5.24 -5.88
CA GLY A 129 14.17 -4.56 -5.99
C GLY A 129 13.06 -5.08 -5.07
N TYR A 130 13.39 -5.84 -4.03
CA TYR A 130 12.44 -6.29 -3.00
C TYR A 130 13.01 -6.12 -1.59
N VAL A 131 12.10 -5.98 -0.62
CA VAL A 131 12.36 -5.95 0.82
C VAL A 131 11.33 -6.87 1.49
N GLY A 132 11.81 -8.02 1.97
CA GLY A 132 11.00 -9.09 2.54
C GLY A 132 11.50 -10.47 2.15
N SER A 133 10.60 -11.46 2.21
CA SER A 133 10.88 -12.88 2.01
C SER A 133 10.05 -13.48 0.86
N PRO A 134 10.18 -12.98 -0.39
CA PRO A 134 9.35 -13.45 -1.51
C PRO A 134 9.51 -14.94 -1.79
N ASN A 135 10.68 -15.53 -1.51
CA ASN A 135 10.94 -16.96 -1.71
C ASN A 135 10.06 -17.89 -0.87
N LEU A 136 9.39 -17.35 0.16
CA LEU A 136 8.43 -18.08 1.01
C LEU A 136 6.97 -17.88 0.56
N ALA A 137 6.75 -17.20 -0.57
CA ALA A 137 5.41 -16.89 -1.04
C ALA A 137 4.63 -18.14 -1.44
N GLU A 138 3.36 -18.18 -1.04
CA GLU A 138 2.45 -19.29 -1.31
C GLU A 138 1.05 -18.74 -1.62
N PRO A 139 0.28 -19.35 -2.55
CA PRO A 139 -1.05 -18.87 -2.91
C PRO A 139 -2.01 -18.68 -1.73
N GLY A 140 -1.90 -19.49 -0.68
CA GLY A 140 -2.74 -19.37 0.52
C GLY A 140 -2.54 -18.05 1.28
N ILE A 141 -1.30 -17.57 1.37
CA ILE A 141 -0.98 -16.25 1.96
C ILE A 141 -1.58 -15.14 1.10
N GLY A 142 -1.49 -15.29 -0.22
CA GLY A 142 -2.00 -14.31 -1.19
C GLY A 142 -3.51 -14.17 -1.11
N LYS A 143 -4.20 -15.30 -1.02
CA LYS A 143 -5.65 -15.33 -0.79
C LYS A 143 -6.02 -14.56 0.47
N LEU A 144 -5.38 -14.86 1.61
CA LEU A 144 -5.65 -14.18 2.87
C LEU A 144 -5.40 -12.66 2.78
N TYR A 145 -4.28 -12.25 2.18
CA TYR A 145 -3.95 -10.83 1.98
C TYR A 145 -5.00 -10.09 1.13
N LEU A 146 -5.46 -10.72 0.05
CA LEU A 146 -6.46 -10.14 -0.84
C LEU A 146 -7.86 -10.12 -0.23
N GLU A 147 -8.25 -11.16 0.52
CA GLU A 147 -9.52 -11.21 1.23
C GLU A 147 -9.58 -10.13 2.32
N GLU A 148 -8.55 -10.04 3.18
CA GLU A 148 -8.50 -9.03 4.24
C GLU A 148 -8.46 -7.59 3.68
N GLY A 149 -7.72 -7.37 2.58
CA GLY A 149 -7.71 -6.06 1.90
C GLY A 149 -9.02 -5.73 1.19
N GLY A 150 -9.67 -6.74 0.61
CA GLY A 150 -10.97 -6.59 -0.04
C GLY A 150 -12.10 -6.28 0.94
N GLU A 151 -12.12 -6.96 2.08
CA GLU A 151 -13.06 -6.68 3.18
C GLU A 151 -12.87 -5.26 3.71
N TYR A 152 -11.63 -4.87 4.00
CA TYR A 152 -11.32 -3.51 4.42
C TYR A 152 -11.80 -2.46 3.41
N LEU A 153 -11.53 -2.68 2.11
CA LEU A 153 -11.93 -1.76 1.05
C LEU A 153 -13.46 -1.64 0.99
N ALA A 154 -14.18 -2.76 1.07
CA ALA A 154 -15.64 -2.77 1.06
C ALA A 154 -16.20 -1.98 2.26
N ASP A 155 -15.69 -2.24 3.47
CA ASP A 155 -16.12 -1.55 4.69
C ASP A 155 -15.84 -0.04 4.61
N ALA A 156 -14.65 0.35 4.14
CA ALA A 156 -14.29 1.75 3.99
C ALA A 156 -15.16 2.47 2.94
N VAL A 157 -15.48 1.83 1.81
CA VAL A 157 -16.39 2.41 0.81
C VAL A 157 -17.79 2.59 1.39
N MET A 158 -18.32 1.59 2.10
CA MET A 158 -19.64 1.68 2.72
C MET A 158 -19.72 2.78 3.77
N ALA A 159 -18.74 2.85 4.69
CA ALA A 159 -18.64 3.89 5.70
C ALA A 159 -18.59 5.30 5.06
N ALA A 160 -17.83 5.46 3.98
CA ALA A 160 -17.73 6.73 3.25
C ALA A 160 -19.07 7.19 2.66
N LEU A 161 -19.83 6.24 2.09
CA LEU A 161 -21.15 6.47 1.51
C LEU A 161 -22.18 6.85 2.59
N ASP A 162 -22.07 6.26 3.78
CA ASP A 162 -22.89 6.58 4.95
C ASP A 162 -22.49 7.90 5.63
N GLY A 163 -21.42 8.55 5.16
CA GLY A 163 -20.96 9.84 5.67
C GLY A 163 -20.08 9.73 6.92
N GLU A 164 -19.59 8.53 7.23
CA GLU A 164 -18.65 8.30 8.32
C GLU A 164 -17.25 8.82 7.96
N THR A 165 -16.45 9.04 9.00
CA THR A 165 -15.05 9.44 8.84
C THR A 165 -14.19 8.21 8.66
N LEU A 166 -13.39 8.21 7.60
CA LEU A 166 -12.53 7.08 7.26
C LEU A 166 -11.24 7.12 8.09
N PRO A 167 -10.64 5.95 8.35
CA PRO A 167 -9.38 5.87 9.08
C PRO A 167 -8.31 6.71 8.39
N ASN A 168 -7.62 7.52 9.19
CA ASN A 168 -6.48 8.29 8.71
C ASN A 168 -5.25 7.41 8.59
N LEU A 169 -4.32 7.82 7.74
CA LEU A 169 -2.96 7.31 7.75
C LEU A 169 -2.35 7.37 9.16
N PRO A 170 -1.50 6.41 9.55
CA PRO A 170 -0.76 6.47 10.80
C PRO A 170 -0.03 7.81 10.96
N ILE A 171 -0.02 8.35 12.19
CA ILE A 171 0.57 9.67 12.48
C ILE A 171 2.01 9.80 11.97
N PRO A 172 2.92 8.82 12.16
CA PRO A 172 4.29 8.92 11.66
C PRO A 172 4.36 9.09 10.14
N VAL A 173 3.51 8.38 9.41
CA VAL A 173 3.40 8.48 7.94
C VAL A 173 2.94 9.88 7.55
N ARG A 174 1.87 10.38 8.18
CA ARG A 174 1.36 11.73 7.89
C ARG A 174 2.40 12.81 8.12
N MET A 175 3.16 12.72 9.22
CA MET A 175 4.25 13.65 9.51
C MET A 175 5.34 13.56 8.44
N PHE A 176 5.76 12.35 8.07
CA PHE A 176 6.76 12.16 7.02
C PHE A 176 6.32 12.77 5.67
N LEU A 177 5.07 12.57 5.26
CA LEU A 177 4.52 13.14 4.03
C LEU A 177 4.42 14.66 4.02
N THR A 178 4.56 15.35 5.16
CA THR A 178 4.69 16.82 5.18
C THR A 178 6.09 17.31 4.78
N LEU A 179 7.09 16.43 4.85
CA LEU A 179 8.49 16.72 4.50
C LEU A 179 8.83 16.36 3.05
N VAL A 180 7.95 15.60 2.38
CA VAL A 180 8.10 15.24 0.97
C VAL A 180 7.71 16.43 0.11
N ASP A 181 8.68 16.94 -0.64
CA ASP A 181 8.45 17.96 -1.67
C ASP A 181 8.10 17.28 -3.01
N LEU A 182 7.12 17.82 -3.71
CA LEU A 182 6.72 17.33 -5.04
C LEU A 182 7.44 18.09 -6.18
N ASP A 183 8.18 19.16 -5.86
CA ASP A 183 8.77 20.08 -6.85
C ASP A 183 10.07 19.56 -7.53
N GLU A 184 10.48 18.30 -7.31
CA GLU A 184 11.67 17.69 -7.93
C GLU A 184 11.40 16.55 -8.94
N SER A 185 10.22 16.48 -9.58
CA SER A 185 9.94 15.51 -10.66
C SER A 185 9.96 16.11 -12.06
#